data_AF-A0A254TCP4-F1
#
_entry.id   AF-A0A254TCP4-F1
#
_cell.length_a   1.000
_cell.length_b   1.000
_cell.length_c   1.000
_cell.angle_alpha   90.00
_cell.angle_beta   90.00
_cell.angle_gamma   90.00
#
_symmetry.space_group_name_H-M   'P 1'
#
loop_
_entity.id
_entity.type
_entity.pdbx_description
1 polymer ?
#
loop_
_entity_poly.entity_id
_entity_poly.type
_entity_poly.pdbx_seq_one_letter_code
_entity_poly.pdbx_strand_id
1 'polypeptide(L)'
;MSGAKEVPPNDSAASGTGVVTIDPVSRQFTATVTTTGIAGTAAHIHEGIANDTGPVVFPMTEVPKGSGIWKVSGQLSEAQLIALLAERYYINVHSARFPGGEIRGQIPEE
;
A
#
# COMPACT_ATOMS: atom_id res chain seq x y z
N MET A 1 2.37 7.52 4.79
CA MET A 1 0.93 7.31 4.46
C MET A 1 0.01 8.14 5.35
N SER A 2 -1.07 8.71 4.79
CA SER A 2 -2.09 9.46 5.53
C SER A 2 -3.44 9.51 4.80
N GLY A 3 -4.51 9.92 5.49
CA GLY A 3 -5.84 10.12 4.89
C GLY A 3 -5.94 11.30 3.93
N ALA A 4 -5.07 12.30 4.10
CA ALA A 4 -4.94 13.42 3.17
C ALA A 4 -4.41 13.00 1.78
N LYS A 5 -3.79 11.82 1.69
CA LYS A 5 -3.28 11.24 0.43
C LYS A 5 -4.29 10.31 -0.25
N GLU A 6 -5.45 10.05 0.36
CA GLU A 6 -6.55 9.34 -0.31
C GLU A 6 -7.11 10.15 -1.47
N VAL A 7 -7.84 9.46 -2.36
CA VAL A 7 -8.52 10.08 -3.50
C VAL A 7 -9.98 9.61 -3.51
N PRO A 8 -10.95 10.43 -3.06
CA PRO A 8 -10.78 11.76 -2.47
C PRO A 8 -10.15 11.71 -1.05
N PRO A 9 -9.50 12.80 -0.58
CA PRO A 9 -8.95 12.89 0.76
C PRO A 9 -10.00 12.70 1.86
N ASN A 10 -9.58 12.14 3.00
CA ASN A 10 -10.43 11.98 4.19
C ASN A 10 -9.81 12.64 5.45
N ASP A 11 -10.56 12.67 6.55
CA ASP A 11 -10.19 13.33 7.81
C ASP A 11 -9.50 12.40 8.83
N SER A 12 -9.03 11.22 8.42
CA SER A 12 -8.36 10.29 9.33
C SER A 12 -7.05 10.89 9.86
N ALA A 13 -6.88 10.79 11.18
CA ALA A 13 -5.61 11.07 11.86
C ALA A 13 -4.65 9.86 11.87
N ALA A 14 -5.06 8.73 11.26
CA ALA A 14 -4.22 7.55 11.17
C ALA A 14 -3.01 7.80 10.26
N SER A 15 -1.96 7.01 10.48
CA SER A 15 -0.74 7.08 9.70
C SER A 15 -0.20 5.68 9.41
N GLY A 16 0.69 5.60 8.42
CA GLY A 16 1.38 4.36 8.11
C GLY A 16 2.74 4.62 7.49
N THR A 17 3.68 3.72 7.77
CA THR A 17 5.03 3.72 7.20
C THR A 17 5.23 2.40 6.46
N GLY A 18 5.57 2.50 5.17
CA GLY A 18 5.82 1.35 4.32
C GLY A 18 7.31 1.20 3.99
N VAL A 19 7.77 -0.03 3.86
CA VAL A 19 9.07 -0.39 3.29
C VAL A 19 8.82 -1.41 2.20
N VAL A 20 9.33 -1.12 1.00
CA VAL A 20 9.31 -2.03 -0.14
C VAL A 20 10.74 -2.35 -0.55
N THR A 21 11.08 -3.63 -0.57
CA THR A 21 12.36 -4.12 -1.07
C THR A 21 12.12 -4.92 -2.35
N ILE A 22 12.99 -4.72 -3.34
CA ILE A 22 12.95 -5.39 -4.63
C ILE A 22 14.38 -5.83 -5.00
N ASP A 23 14.54 -7.08 -5.38
CA ASP A 23 15.70 -7.54 -6.14
C ASP A 23 15.39 -7.34 -7.63
N PRO A 24 16.05 -6.42 -8.34
CA PRO A 24 15.73 -6.13 -9.73
C PRO A 24 16.13 -7.27 -10.69
N VAL A 25 17.03 -8.17 -10.28
CA VAL A 25 17.45 -9.32 -11.11
C VAL A 25 16.45 -10.44 -11.01
N SER A 26 16.12 -10.86 -9.79
CA SER A 26 15.15 -11.96 -9.58
C SER A 26 13.69 -11.49 -9.59
N ARG A 27 13.44 -10.17 -9.53
CA ARG A 27 12.14 -9.50 -9.39
C ARG A 27 11.38 -9.88 -8.12
N GLN A 28 12.07 -10.48 -7.14
CA GLN A 28 11.47 -10.81 -5.87
C GLN A 28 11.30 -9.54 -5.04
N PHE A 29 10.10 -9.35 -4.52
CA PHE A 29 9.77 -8.19 -3.72
C PHE A 29 9.17 -8.59 -2.37
N THR A 30 9.33 -7.70 -1.39
CA THR A 30 8.60 -7.73 -0.13
C THR A 30 8.15 -6.31 0.19
N ALA A 31 6.89 -6.15 0.55
CA ALA A 31 6.33 -4.93 1.06
C ALA A 31 5.83 -5.15 2.49
N THR A 32 6.20 -4.28 3.40
CA THR A 32 5.71 -4.24 4.78
C THR A 32 5.21 -2.85 5.10
N VAL A 33 4.03 -2.74 5.71
CA VAL A 33 3.48 -1.48 6.22
C VAL A 33 3.12 -1.64 7.68
N THR A 34 3.56 -0.69 8.49
CA THR A 34 3.13 -0.56 9.89
C THR A 34 2.18 0.62 10.01
N THR A 35 0.99 0.39 10.53
CA THR A 35 -0.05 1.41 10.69
C THR A 35 -0.29 1.79 12.14
N THR A 36 -0.62 3.05 12.38
CA THR A 36 -0.94 3.59 13.72
C THR A 36 -2.27 4.33 13.67
N GLY A 37 -3.10 4.15 14.71
CA GLY A 37 -4.38 4.85 14.84
C GLY A 37 -5.51 4.35 13.95
N ILE A 38 -5.37 3.15 13.36
CA ILE A 38 -6.36 2.53 12.48
C ILE A 38 -6.70 1.11 12.94
N ALA A 39 -8.00 0.79 12.95
CA ALA A 39 -8.50 -0.57 13.06
C ALA A 39 -8.62 -1.16 11.64
N GLY A 40 -7.48 -1.59 11.09
CA GLY A 40 -7.39 -2.01 9.69
C GLY A 40 -8.18 -3.28 9.41
N THR A 41 -8.90 -3.30 8.28
CA THR A 41 -9.74 -4.42 7.83
C THR A 41 -9.18 -5.10 6.58
N ALA A 42 -8.45 -4.34 5.77
CA ALA A 42 -7.73 -4.82 4.59
C ALA A 42 -6.58 -3.86 4.26
N ALA A 43 -5.56 -4.36 3.58
CA ALA A 43 -4.53 -3.56 2.97
C ALA A 43 -4.16 -4.14 1.59
N HIS A 44 -3.89 -3.25 0.64
CA HIS A 44 -3.63 -3.60 -0.75
C HIS A 44 -2.51 -2.74 -1.32
N ILE A 45 -1.76 -3.31 -2.27
CA ILE A 45 -1.00 -2.55 -3.26
C ILE A 45 -1.88 -2.41 -4.50
N HIS A 46 -2.09 -1.18 -4.96
CA HIS A 46 -2.85 -0.83 -6.15
C HIS A 46 -1.94 -0.24 -7.22
N GLU A 47 -2.30 -0.43 -8.48
CA GLU A 47 -1.67 0.27 -9.60
C GLU A 47 -2.35 1.63 -9.82
N GLY A 48 -1.60 2.71 -9.65
CA GLY A 48 -2.06 4.08 -9.87
C GLY A 48 -0.99 5.09 -9.48
N ILE A 49 -0.98 6.24 -10.16
CA ILE A 49 -0.11 7.37 -9.83
C ILE A 49 -0.71 8.21 -8.70
N ALA A 50 0.07 9.14 -8.15
CA ALA A 50 -0.43 10.12 -7.19
C ALA A 50 -1.68 10.83 -7.75
N ASN A 51 -2.69 11.00 -6.89
CA ASN A 51 -3.99 11.60 -7.20
C ASN A 51 -4.89 10.78 -8.16
N ASP A 52 -4.53 9.55 -8.50
CA ASP A 52 -5.38 8.63 -9.26
C ASP A 52 -5.61 7.31 -8.52
N THR A 53 -6.71 6.62 -8.82
CA THR A 53 -7.06 5.31 -8.24
C THR A 53 -7.02 4.23 -9.30
N GLY A 54 -6.64 3.02 -8.93
CA GLY A 54 -6.68 1.89 -9.86
C GLY A 54 -6.85 0.54 -9.20
N PRO A 55 -6.72 -0.56 -9.96
CA PRO A 55 -7.07 -1.90 -9.49
C PRO A 55 -6.09 -2.39 -8.40
N VAL A 56 -6.58 -3.29 -7.54
CA VAL A 56 -5.73 -4.05 -6.63
C VAL A 56 -4.80 -4.94 -7.44
N VAL A 57 -3.51 -4.90 -7.13
CA VAL A 57 -2.49 -5.78 -7.71
C VAL A 57 -2.05 -6.82 -6.71
N PHE A 58 -1.83 -6.43 -5.45
CA PHE A 58 -1.40 -7.37 -4.41
C PHE A 58 -2.20 -7.17 -3.12
N PRO A 59 -2.96 -8.17 -2.66
CA PRO A 59 -3.52 -8.16 -1.31
C PRO A 59 -2.42 -8.37 -0.28
N MET A 60 -2.52 -7.66 0.84
CA MET A 60 -1.60 -7.78 1.97
C MET A 60 -2.28 -8.51 3.13
N THR A 61 -1.49 -9.20 3.94
CA THR A 61 -1.94 -9.91 5.14
C THR A 61 -1.39 -9.26 6.38
N GLU A 62 -2.22 -9.09 7.41
CA GLU A 62 -1.79 -8.61 8.71
C GLU A 62 -1.09 -9.73 9.49
N VAL A 63 0.12 -9.46 10.02
CA VAL A 63 0.97 -10.48 10.65
C VAL A 63 1.58 -9.95 11.97
N PRO A 64 1.21 -10.53 13.14
CA PRO A 64 0.01 -11.34 13.37
C PRO A 64 -1.27 -10.49 13.23
N LYS A 65 -2.43 -11.13 13.13
CA LYS A 65 -3.73 -10.43 13.11
C LYS A 65 -3.88 -9.51 14.32
N GLY A 66 -4.30 -8.27 14.07
CA GLY A 66 -4.43 -7.19 15.06
C GLY A 66 -3.14 -6.43 15.37
N SER A 67 -2.02 -6.70 14.68
CA SER A 67 -0.74 -6.01 14.94
C SER A 67 -0.62 -4.64 14.28
N GLY A 68 -1.45 -4.33 13.29
CA GLY A 68 -1.27 -3.19 12.40
C GLY A 68 -0.08 -3.34 11.43
N ILE A 69 0.54 -4.53 11.33
CA ILE A 69 1.66 -4.80 10.43
C ILE A 69 1.16 -5.64 9.25
N TRP A 70 1.11 -5.03 8.07
CA TRP A 70 0.65 -5.65 6.83
C TRP A 70 1.83 -6.05 5.97
N LYS A 71 1.79 -7.25 5.40
CA LYS A 71 2.88 -7.80 4.58
C LYS A 71 2.36 -8.44 3.32
N VAL A 72 3.15 -8.32 2.25
CA VAL A 72 3.04 -9.14 1.05
C VAL A 72 4.44 -9.38 0.48
N SER A 73 4.66 -10.55 -0.10
CA SER A 73 5.85 -10.85 -0.86
C SER A 73 5.47 -11.66 -2.10
N GLY A 74 6.34 -11.63 -3.10
CA GLY A 74 6.12 -12.35 -4.33
C GLY A 74 7.20 -12.05 -5.35
N GLN A 75 6.93 -12.42 -6.59
CA GLN A 75 7.76 -12.10 -7.73
C GLN A 75 6.97 -11.22 -8.69
N LEU A 76 7.53 -10.07 -9.04
CA LEU A 76 6.92 -9.21 -10.05
C LEU A 76 7.11 -9.82 -11.44
N SER A 77 6.07 -9.68 -12.27
CA SER A 77 6.24 -9.77 -13.73
C SER A 77 7.09 -8.61 -14.24
N GLU A 78 7.54 -8.70 -15.49
CA GLU A 78 8.30 -7.61 -16.13
C GLU A 78 7.50 -6.32 -16.22
N ALA A 79 6.22 -6.41 -16.61
CA ALA A 79 5.32 -5.27 -16.66
C ALA A 79 5.13 -4.61 -15.28
N GLN A 80 4.99 -5.42 -14.22
CA GLN A 80 4.87 -4.91 -12.86
C GLN A 80 6.18 -4.26 -12.38
N LEU A 81 7.34 -4.81 -12.71
CA LEU A 81 8.61 -4.14 -12.39
C LEU A 81 8.71 -2.77 -13.08
N ILE A 82 8.35 -2.69 -14.36
CA ILE A 82 8.35 -1.42 -15.12
C ILE A 82 7.40 -0.42 -14.47
N ALA A 83 6.19 -0.84 -14.09
CA ALA A 83 5.22 0.01 -13.41
C ALA A 83 5.71 0.50 -12.04
N LEU A 84 6.40 -0.36 -11.27
CA LEU A 84 7.02 0.02 -9.99
C LEU A 84 8.10 1.07 -10.18
N LEU A 85 9.00 0.87 -11.16
CA LEU A 85 10.07 1.82 -11.47
C LEU A 85 9.54 3.15 -12.04
N ALA A 86 8.32 3.16 -12.56
CA ALA A 86 7.62 4.35 -13.02
C ALA A 86 6.71 4.97 -11.94
N GLU A 87 6.88 4.59 -10.67
CA GLU A 87 6.13 5.14 -9.52
C GLU A 87 4.61 4.95 -9.62
N ARG A 88 4.17 3.86 -10.26
CA ARG A 88 2.73 3.60 -10.51
C ARG A 88 2.09 2.69 -9.48
N TYR A 89 2.63 2.58 -8.27
CA TYR A 89 2.01 1.81 -7.20
C TYR A 89 1.78 2.63 -5.95
N TYR A 90 0.70 2.32 -5.24
CA TYR A 90 0.45 2.84 -3.90
C TYR A 90 -0.05 1.75 -2.99
N ILE A 91 0.23 1.92 -1.70
CA ILE A 91 -0.37 1.10 -0.64
C ILE A 91 -1.59 1.84 -0.14
N ASN A 92 -2.68 1.11 0.09
CA ASN A 92 -3.89 1.62 0.73
C ASN A 92 -4.32 0.67 1.85
N VAL A 93 -4.75 1.24 2.98
CA VAL A 93 -5.28 0.49 4.12
C VAL A 93 -6.69 0.98 4.41
N HIS A 94 -7.62 0.05 4.59
CA HIS A 94 -9.05 0.30 4.76
C HIS A 94 -9.47 0.02 6.20
N SER A 95 -10.54 0.68 6.64
CA SER A 95 -11.24 0.35 7.88
C SER A 95 -12.75 0.31 7.67
N ALA A 96 -13.48 -0.07 8.72
CA ALA A 96 -14.94 0.02 8.71
C ALA A 96 -15.45 1.47 8.53
N ARG A 97 -14.70 2.48 9.00
CA ARG A 97 -15.07 3.90 8.85
C ARG A 97 -14.79 4.40 7.43
N PHE A 98 -13.72 3.92 6.80
CA PHE A 98 -13.34 4.29 5.44
C PHE A 98 -13.14 3.04 4.57
N PRO A 99 -14.24 2.41 4.09
CA PRO A 99 -14.14 1.19 3.30
C PRO A 99 -13.48 1.40 1.94
N GLY A 100 -13.54 2.63 1.39
CA GLY A 100 -12.84 3.00 0.15
C GLY A 100 -11.34 3.24 0.29
N GLY A 101 -10.83 3.33 1.53
CA GLY A 101 -9.44 3.68 1.84
C GLY A 101 -9.37 4.69 2.97
N GLU A 102 -8.63 4.37 4.04
CA GLU A 102 -8.40 5.26 5.17
C GLU A 102 -7.07 5.99 5.07
N ILE A 103 -5.98 5.28 4.73
CA ILE A 103 -4.65 5.86 4.54
C ILE A 103 -3.94 5.29 3.32
N ARG A 104 -3.21 6.17 2.62
CA ARG A 104 -2.48 5.84 1.38
C ARG A 104 -1.06 6.41 1.39
N GLY A 105 -0.16 5.73 0.69
CA GLY A 105 1.18 6.24 0.33
C GLY A 105 1.66 5.64 -0.98
N GLN A 106 2.38 6.44 -1.77
CA GLN A 106 2.91 6.05 -3.08
C GLN A 106 4.15 5.16 -2.93
N ILE A 107 4.53 4.44 -3.98
CA ILE A 107 5.71 3.57 -4.04
C ILE A 107 6.50 3.85 -5.34
N PRO A 108 7.79 4.21 -5.24
CA PRO A 108 8.39 4.82 -4.06
C PRO A 108 7.68 6.14 -3.68
N GLU A 109 7.83 6.56 -2.43
CA GLU A 109 7.42 7.87 -1.94
C GLU A 109 8.71 8.71 -1.79
N GLU A 110 8.78 9.88 -2.45
CA GLU A 110 9.88 10.85 -2.24
C GLU A 110 9.85 11.45 -0.82
#